data_AF-C4WQ95-F1
#
_entry.id   AF-C4WQ95-F1
#
_cell.length_a   1.000
_cell.length_b   1.000
_cell.length_c   1.000
_cell.angle_alpha   90.00
_cell.angle_beta   90.00
_cell.angle_gamma   90.00
#
_symmetry.space_group_name_H-M   'P 1'
#
loop_
_entity.id
_entity.type
_entity.pdbx_description
1 polymer ?
#
loop_
_entity_poly.entity_id
_entity_poly.type
_entity_poly.pdbx_seq_one_letter_code
_entity_poly.pdbx_strand_id
1 'polypeptide(L)'
;MQCDAENQLRRGGQPITIRSSKYMNNTIEQDHRRVKRRIRSMLGFNSEATAGITLAGIERVHMMRKQQGDFASTAPLTLKQQFSALAP
;
A
#
# COMPACT_ATOMS: atom_id res chain seq x y z
N MET A 1 18.67 -18.64 17.17
CA MET A 1 17.56 -19.49 16.71
C MET A 1 17.00 -18.83 15.47
N GLN A 2 17.28 -19.36 14.28
CA GLN A 2 16.70 -18.84 13.04
C GLN A 2 15.29 -19.39 12.89
N CYS A 3 14.33 -18.52 12.62
CA CYS A 3 12.92 -18.85 12.51
C CYS A 3 12.61 -19.44 11.12
N ASP A 4 11.56 -20.26 11.00
CA ASP A 4 11.29 -21.05 9.78
C ASP A 4 11.18 -20.22 8.49
N ALA A 5 10.74 -18.96 8.61
CA ALA A 5 10.71 -18.00 7.52
C ALA A 5 12.10 -17.67 6.95
N GLU A 6 13.12 -17.53 7.81
CA GLU A 6 14.51 -17.26 7.41
C GLU A 6 15.10 -18.47 6.66
N ASN A 7 14.70 -19.69 7.04
CA ASN A 7 15.14 -20.92 6.37
C ASN A 7 14.48 -21.13 5.00
N GLN A 8 13.23 -20.70 4.81
CA GLN A 8 12.55 -20.79 3.50
C GLN A 8 13.19 -19.85 2.46
N LEU A 9 13.59 -18.65 2.88
CA LEU A 9 14.22 -17.63 2.03
C LEU A 9 15.60 -18.03 1.50
N ARG A 10 16.28 -18.98 2.15
CA ARG A 10 17.58 -19.51 1.73
C ARG A 10 17.49 -20.62 0.66
N ARG A 11 16.32 -21.23 0.46
CA ARG A 11 16.13 -22.33 -0.53
C ARG A 11 16.19 -21.87 -1.99
N GLY A 12 16.07 -20.56 -2.25
CA GLY A 12 16.13 -19.96 -3.59
C GLY A 12 17.54 -19.74 -4.16
N GLY A 13 18.59 -20.25 -3.52
CA GLY A 13 19.97 -20.24 -4.04
C GLY A 13 20.72 -18.90 -3.95
N GLN A 14 20.04 -17.79 -3.68
CA GLN A 14 20.67 -16.48 -3.48
C GLN A 14 20.48 -16.01 -2.03
N PRO A 15 21.56 -15.63 -1.32
CA PRO A 15 21.44 -15.09 0.03
C PRO A 15 20.75 -13.72 -0.01
N ILE A 16 19.47 -13.69 0.37
CA ILE A 16 18.69 -12.45 0.54
C ILE A 16 19.25 -11.70 1.74
N THR A 17 19.78 -10.49 1.52
CA THR A 17 20.23 -9.63 2.62
C THR A 17 19.03 -9.02 3.32
N ILE A 18 18.70 -9.52 4.50
CA ILE A 18 17.65 -8.94 5.35
C ILE A 18 18.19 -7.63 5.95
N ARG A 19 17.63 -6.49 5.52
CA ARG A 19 17.98 -5.18 6.08
C ARG A 19 17.28 -5.01 7.44
N SER A 20 18.03 -5.07 8.54
CA SER A 20 17.51 -4.80 9.89
C SER A 20 17.55 -3.32 10.25
N SER A 21 17.03 -2.43 9.38
CA SER A 21 16.93 -1.01 9.69
C SER A 21 15.59 -0.69 10.34
N LYS A 22 15.58 -0.50 11.66
CA LYS A 22 14.36 -0.17 12.44
C LYS A 22 13.57 1.00 11.85
N TYR A 23 14.27 2.04 11.38
CA TYR A 23 13.64 3.24 10.82
C TYR A 23 12.96 2.96 9.48
N MET A 24 13.64 2.24 8.58
CA MET A 24 13.04 1.88 7.28
C MET A 24 11.86 0.93 7.45
N ASN A 25 11.97 -0.02 8.37
CA ASN A 25 10.90 -0.97 8.68
C ASN A 25 9.67 -0.25 9.23
N ASN A 26 9.84 0.73 10.12
CA ASN A 26 8.71 1.49 10.67
C ASN A 26 7.89 2.21 9.58
N THR A 27 8.54 2.76 8.55
CA THR A 27 7.87 3.45 7.44
C THR A 27 7.03 2.46 6.62
N ILE A 28 7.60 1.30 6.29
CA ILE A 28 6.92 0.23 5.55
C ILE A 28 5.72 -0.30 6.36
N GLU A 29 5.93 -0.63 7.63
CA GLU A 29 4.88 -1.08 8.55
C GLU A 29 3.78 -0.03 8.75
N GLN A 30 4.11 1.25 8.69
CA GLN A 30 3.11 2.32 8.79
C GLN A 30 2.21 2.38 7.55
N ASP A 31 2.78 2.22 6.36
CA ASP A 31 1.99 2.23 5.13
C ASP A 31 1.09 0.99 5.05
N HIS A 32 1.64 -0.19 5.35
CA HIS A 32 0.88 -1.44 5.44
C HIS A 32 -0.28 -1.36 6.44
N ARG A 33 -0.10 -0.67 7.58
CA ARG A 33 -1.16 -0.52 8.59
C ARG A 33 -2.40 0.20 8.04
N ARG A 34 -2.25 1.17 7.13
CA ARG A 34 -3.40 1.87 6.53
C ARG A 34 -4.24 0.94 5.67
N VAL A 35 -3.56 0.17 4.81
CA VAL A 35 -4.19 -0.82 3.92
C VAL A 35 -4.84 -1.93 4.74
N LYS A 36 -4.10 -2.55 5.68
CA LYS A 36 -4.62 -3.60 6.58
C LYS A 36 -5.82 -3.13 7.40
N ARG A 37 -5.84 -1.87 7.87
CA ARG A 37 -6.97 -1.32 8.63
C ARG A 37 -8.24 -1.23 7.78
N ARG A 38 -8.13 -0.84 6.50
CA ARG A 38 -9.28 -0.79 5.58
C ARG A 38 -9.80 -2.18 5.22
N ILE A 39 -8.90 -3.12 4.99
CA ILE A 39 -9.26 -4.48 4.59
C ILE A 39 -9.79 -5.29 5.79
N ARG A 40 -9.37 -4.99 7.02
CA ARG A 40 -9.78 -5.76 8.22
C ARG A 40 -11.30 -5.82 8.42
N SER A 41 -12.04 -4.80 8.02
CA SER A 41 -13.51 -4.80 8.09
C SER A 41 -14.18 -5.53 6.91
N MET A 42 -13.41 -5.98 5.93
CA MET A 42 -13.88 -6.73 4.76
C MET A 42 -13.74 -8.23 5.02
N LEU A 43 -14.61 -9.05 4.44
CA LEU A 43 -14.55 -10.52 4.48
C LEU A 43 -13.41 -11.13 3.62
N GLY A 44 -12.36 -10.34 3.37
CA GLY A 44 -11.31 -10.65 2.40
C GLY A 44 -11.67 -10.25 0.96
N PHE A 45 -10.76 -10.55 0.04
CA PHE A 45 -10.97 -10.34 -1.39
C PHE A 45 -11.41 -11.65 -2.05
N ASN A 46 -12.48 -11.60 -2.84
CA ASN A 46 -13.00 -12.78 -3.53
C ASN A 46 -12.15 -13.23 -4.74
N SER A 47 -11.30 -12.36 -5.28
CA SER A 47 -10.44 -12.65 -6.42
C SER A 47 -9.24 -11.69 -6.45
N GLU A 48 -8.20 -12.04 -7.20
CA GLU A 48 -7.05 -11.15 -7.41
C GLU A 48 -7.44 -9.85 -8.12
N ALA A 49 -8.36 -9.91 -9.09
CA ALA A 49 -8.87 -8.74 -9.79
C ALA A 49 -9.59 -7.77 -8.83
N THR A 50 -10.45 -8.28 -7.95
CA THR A 50 -11.15 -7.44 -6.96
C THR A 50 -10.20 -6.89 -5.89
N ALA A 51 -9.16 -7.65 -5.52
CA ALA A 51 -8.08 -7.15 -4.68
C ALA A 51 -7.35 -5.98 -5.35
N GLY A 52 -6.95 -6.14 -6.61
CA GLY A 52 -6.24 -5.12 -7.39
C GLY A 52 -7.03 -3.82 -7.51
N ILE A 53 -8.30 -3.89 -7.88
CA ILE A 53 -9.19 -2.71 -7.99
C ILE A 53 -9.34 -2.02 -6.63
N THR A 54 -9.55 -2.78 -5.55
CA THR A 54 -9.75 -2.22 -4.21
C THR A 54 -8.48 -1.53 -3.70
N LEU A 55 -7.33 -2.18 -3.86
CA LEU A 55 -6.03 -1.62 -3.46
C LEU A 55 -5.70 -0.36 -4.27
N ALA A 56 -5.91 -0.38 -5.59
CA ALA A 56 -5.71 0.79 -6.45
C ALA A 56 -6.62 1.96 -6.05
N GLY A 57 -7.89 1.70 -5.70
CA GLY A 57 -8.79 2.73 -5.19
C GLY A 57 -8.33 3.34 -3.85
N ILE A 58 -7.85 2.50 -2.92
CA ILE A 58 -7.30 2.96 -1.63
C ILE A 58 -6.07 3.84 -1.86
N GLU A 59 -5.16 3.43 -2.74
CA GLU A 59 -3.95 4.17 -3.07
C GLU A 59 -4.27 5.51 -3.76
N ARG A 60 -5.21 5.52 -4.71
CA ARG A 60 -5.60 6.74 -5.44
C ARG A 60 -6.18 7.80 -4.51
N VAL A 61 -7.06 7.42 -3.59
CA VAL A 61 -7.58 8.34 -2.56
C VAL A 61 -6.48 8.84 -1.63
N HIS A 62 -5.48 8.00 -1.34
CA HIS A 62 -4.33 8.40 -0.53
C HIS A 62 -3.44 9.41 -1.26
N MET A 63 -3.21 9.24 -2.57
CA MET A 63 -2.49 10.20 -3.41
C MET A 63 -3.22 11.54 -3.52
N MET A 64 -4.55 11.51 -3.71
CA MET A 64 -5.40 12.71 -3.69
C MET A 64 -5.25 13.50 -2.37
N ARG A 65 -5.27 12.80 -1.23
CA ARG A 65 -5.09 13.44 0.09
C ARG A 65 -3.71 14.06 0.29
N LYS A 66 -2.69 13.51 -0.38
CA LYS A 66 -1.32 13.99 -0.30
C LYS A 66 -0.95 14.99 -1.41
N GLN A 67 -1.84 15.25 -2.37
CA GLN A 67 -1.56 16.03 -3.58
C GLN A 67 -0.34 15.49 -4.33
N GLN A 68 -0.32 14.18 -4.61
CA GLN A 68 0.78 13.51 -5.31
C GLN A 68 0.38 13.09 -6.73
N GLY A 69 1.38 13.05 -7.64
CA GLY A 69 1.19 12.62 -9.03
C GLY A 69 0.22 13.52 -9.78
N ASP A 70 -0.73 12.92 -10.49
CA ASP A 70 -1.77 13.63 -11.25
C ASP A 70 -2.71 14.49 -10.38
N PHE A 71 -2.69 14.31 -9.06
CA PHE A 71 -3.46 15.09 -8.10
C PHE A 71 -2.66 16.26 -7.51
N ALA A 72 -1.39 16.43 -7.90
CA ALA A 72 -0.60 17.58 -7.49
C ALA A 72 -1.21 18.86 -8.07
N SER A 73 -1.94 19.60 -7.24
CA SER A 73 -2.59 20.85 -7.62
C SER A 73 -1.95 22.02 -6.89
N THR A 74 -1.70 23.11 -7.61
CA THR A 74 -1.22 24.39 -7.06
C THR A 74 -2.29 25.09 -6.22
N ALA A 75 -3.57 24.77 -6.46
CA ALA A 75 -4.71 25.22 -5.67
C ALA A 75 -5.27 24.06 -4.83
N PRO A 76 -5.67 24.28 -3.56
CA PRO A 76 -6.22 23.23 -2.71
C PRO A 76 -7.61 22.80 -3.20
N LEU A 77 -7.66 21.74 -4.02
CA LEU A 77 -8.91 21.09 -4.44
C LEU A 77 -9.37 20.10 -3.38
N THR A 78 -10.67 20.10 -3.10
CA THR A 78 -11.29 19.09 -2.23
C THR A 78 -11.24 17.70 -2.86
N LEU A 79 -11.26 16.64 -2.05
CA LEU A 79 -11.31 15.26 -2.56
C LEU A 79 -12.48 15.02 -3.53
N LYS A 80 -13.64 15.65 -3.27
CA LYS A 80 -14.81 15.54 -4.13
C LYS A 80 -14.52 16.12 -5.52
N GLN A 81 -13.89 17.29 -5.57
CA GLN A 81 -13.52 17.93 -6.84
C GLN A 81 -12.47 17.11 -7.60
N GLN A 82 -11.44 16.64 -6.91
CA GLN A 82 -10.41 15.78 -7.51
C GLN A 82 -11.01 14.48 -8.06
N PHE A 83 -11.95 13.87 -7.34
CA PHE A 83 -12.65 12.69 -7.81
C PHE A 83 -13.56 12.97 -9.01
N SER A 84 -14.28 14.09 -9.00
CA SER A 84 -15.15 14.49 -10.11
C SER A 84 -14.35 14.76 -11.39
N ALA A 85 -13.13 15.28 -11.28
CA ALA A 85 -12.23 15.50 -12.41
C ALA A 85 -11.71 14.21 -13.06
N LEU A 86 -11.88 13.05 -12.41
CA LEU A 86 -11.54 11.74 -12.99
C LEU A 86 -12.72 11.05 -13.68
N ALA A 87 -13.95 11.53 -13.46
CA ALA A 87 -15.12 10.95 -14.10
C ALA A 87 -15.11 11.32 -15.59
N PRO A 88 -15.36 10.37 -16.51
CA PRO A 88 -15.45 10.63 -17.94
C PRO A 88 -16.63 11.54 -18.30
#